data_AF-A0A139RBV4-F1
#
_entry.id   AF-A0A139RBV4-F1
#
_cell.length_a   1.000
_cell.length_b   1.000
_cell.length_c   1.000
_cell.angle_alpha   90.00
_cell.angle_beta   90.00
_cell.angle_gamma   90.00
#
_symmetry.space_group_name_H-M   'P 1'
#
loop_
_entity.id
_entity.type
_entity.pdbx_description
1 polymer ?
#
loop_
_entity_poly.entity_id
_entity_poly.type
_entity_poly.pdbx_seq_one_letter_code
_entity_poly.pdbx_strand_id
1 'polypeptide(L)'
;MKDATIEALGQAARVTVEKDSTVIVEGAGNPEAISHRVAVIKSQIETTTSEFDREKLQERLAKLSGGVAVIKVGAATETELKEMKLRIEDALNATRAAVEEGIVAGGGTALANVIPAVADLELTGDEATGRNIVLRALEEPVRQIAHNAGFEGSIVIDRLKNAEVGTGFNAATGEWVNMIEEGIIDPVKVSRSALQNAASVASLILTTESVVANKPEPASPAPAMDPSMMGGMM
;
A
#
# COMPACT_ATOMS: atom_id res chain seq x y z
N MET A 1 -42.16 23.91 -15.14
CA MET A 1 -41.23 25.00 -14.80
C MET A 1 -41.95 26.35 -14.71
N LYS A 2 -43.07 26.48 -13.97
CA LYS A 2 -43.80 27.77 -13.87
C LYS A 2 -43.66 28.50 -12.53
N ASP A 3 -43.04 27.89 -11.52
CA ASP A 3 -42.95 28.45 -10.15
C ASP A 3 -41.51 28.47 -9.61
N ALA A 4 -40.55 29.01 -10.37
CA ALA A 4 -39.21 29.26 -9.86
C ALA A 4 -39.13 30.69 -9.31
N THR A 5 -38.79 30.85 -8.02
CA THR A 5 -38.58 32.16 -7.38
C THR A 5 -37.09 32.45 -7.21
N ILE A 6 -36.73 33.72 -7.03
CA ILE A 6 -35.32 34.13 -6.82
C ILE A 6 -34.77 33.49 -5.54
N GLU A 7 -35.60 33.26 -4.51
CA GLU A 7 -35.17 32.57 -3.29
C GLU A 7 -34.82 31.09 -3.51
N ALA A 8 -35.28 30.47 -4.61
CA ALA A 8 -34.96 29.08 -4.94
C ALA A 8 -33.61 28.93 -5.68
N LEU A 9 -32.94 30.04 -6.03
CA LEU A 9 -31.64 30.02 -6.70
C LEU A 9 -30.49 29.89 -5.68
N GLY A 10 -29.47 29.10 -6.04
CA GLY A 10 -28.25 28.99 -5.24
C GLY A 10 -27.42 30.27 -5.31
N GLN A 11 -26.86 30.69 -4.17
CA GLN A 11 -25.98 31.86 -4.06
C GLN A 11 -24.55 31.42 -3.72
N ALA A 12 -23.54 32.03 -4.35
CA ALA A 12 -22.13 31.79 -4.08
C ALA A 12 -21.31 33.06 -4.34
N ALA A 13 -20.19 33.23 -3.65
CA ALA A 13 -19.36 34.44 -3.79
C ALA A 13 -18.61 34.48 -5.14
N ARG A 14 -18.15 33.33 -5.64
CA ARG A 14 -17.44 33.24 -6.92
C ARG A 14 -17.73 31.90 -7.61
N VAL A 15 -17.96 31.96 -8.92
CA VAL A 15 -18.07 30.79 -9.78
C VAL A 15 -17.09 30.93 -10.94
N THR A 16 -16.25 29.93 -11.15
CA THR A 16 -15.29 29.87 -12.26
C THR A 16 -15.67 28.69 -13.15
N VAL A 17 -15.85 28.95 -14.45
CA VAL A 17 -16.20 27.95 -15.45
C VAL A 17 -15.08 27.87 -16.48
N GLU A 18 -14.51 26.69 -16.64
CA GLU A 18 -13.52 26.35 -17.65
C GLU A 18 -14.15 25.38 -18.66
N LYS A 19 -13.39 24.99 -19.70
CA LYS A 19 -13.88 24.07 -20.74
C LYS A 19 -14.37 22.73 -20.17
N ASP A 20 -13.66 22.22 -19.17
CA ASP A 20 -13.86 20.87 -18.64
C ASP A 20 -14.15 20.85 -17.12
N SER A 21 -14.27 22.02 -16.46
CA SER A 21 -14.45 22.11 -15.01
C SER A 21 -15.28 23.32 -14.57
N THR A 22 -16.00 23.19 -13.45
CA THR A 22 -16.72 24.29 -12.79
C THR A 22 -16.41 24.29 -11.31
N VAL A 23 -15.95 25.42 -10.79
CA VAL A 23 -15.60 25.60 -9.38
C VAL A 23 -16.54 26.64 -8.77
N ILE A 24 -17.19 26.29 -7.66
CA ILE A 24 -18.07 27.16 -6.89
C ILE A 24 -17.40 27.42 -5.55
N VAL A 25 -17.11 28.69 -5.26
CA VAL A 25 -16.38 29.13 -4.07
C VAL A 25 -17.33 29.91 -3.16
N GLU A 26 -17.29 29.60 -1.86
CA GLU A 26 -18.10 30.24 -0.81
C GLU A 26 -19.61 30.26 -1.15
N GLY A 27 -20.21 29.09 -1.24
CA GLY A 27 -21.67 28.95 -1.36
C GLY A 27 -22.39 29.42 -0.09
N ALA A 28 -23.44 30.22 -0.21
CA ALA A 28 -24.25 30.72 0.91
C ALA A 28 -25.31 29.70 1.38
N GLY A 29 -24.98 28.42 1.33
CA GLY A 29 -25.87 27.35 1.78
C GLY A 29 -26.06 27.38 3.30
N ASN A 30 -27.23 26.97 3.78
CA ASN A 30 -27.48 26.85 5.22
C ASN A 30 -26.49 25.82 5.85
N PRO A 31 -25.69 26.21 6.85
CA PRO A 31 -24.70 25.33 7.47
C PRO A 31 -25.29 24.09 8.15
N GLU A 32 -26.48 24.19 8.76
CA GLU A 32 -27.18 23.05 9.36
C GLU A 32 -27.61 22.02 8.30
N ALA A 33 -28.13 22.48 7.16
CA ALA A 33 -28.54 21.61 6.05
C ALA A 33 -27.34 20.89 5.42
N ILE A 34 -26.20 21.57 5.28
CA ILE A 34 -24.95 20.96 4.83
C ILE A 34 -24.48 19.91 5.84
N SER A 35 -24.50 20.24 7.14
CA SER A 35 -24.11 19.32 8.22
C SER A 35 -25.00 18.08 8.28
N HIS A 36 -26.32 18.25 8.13
CA HIS A 36 -27.28 17.16 8.03
C HIS A 36 -26.99 16.29 6.80
N ARG A 37 -26.68 16.90 5.65
CA ARG A 37 -26.33 16.16 4.44
C ARG A 37 -25.03 15.37 4.60
N VAL A 38 -24.03 15.96 5.26
CA VAL A 38 -22.76 15.30 5.62
C VAL A 38 -23.03 14.09 6.52
N ALA A 39 -23.88 14.21 7.54
CA ALA A 39 -24.23 13.11 8.44
C ALA A 39 -24.91 11.95 7.69
N VAL A 40 -25.84 12.25 6.77
CA VAL A 40 -26.49 11.23 5.92
C VAL A 40 -25.48 10.50 5.03
N ILE A 41 -24.49 11.19 4.47
CA ILE A 41 -23.48 10.54 3.63
C ILE A 41 -22.55 9.66 4.48
N LYS A 42 -22.19 10.09 5.69
CA LYS A 42 -21.39 9.29 6.63
C LYS A 42 -22.08 7.97 6.98
N SER A 43 -23.37 7.99 7.30
CA SER A 43 -24.10 6.74 7.58
C SER A 43 -24.21 5.83 6.35
N GLN A 44 -24.36 6.40 5.15
CA GLN A 44 -24.36 5.63 3.91
C GLN A 44 -23.01 4.93 3.65
N ILE A 45 -21.89 5.60 3.93
CA ILE A 45 -20.54 5.03 3.80
C ILE A 45 -20.35 3.79 4.70
N GLU A 46 -20.87 3.85 5.93
CA GLU A 46 -20.79 2.74 6.89
C GLU A 46 -21.63 1.53 6.47
N THR A 47 -22.80 1.77 5.87
CA THR A 47 -23.72 0.71 5.44
C THR A 47 -23.40 0.10 4.07
N THR A 48 -22.61 0.79 3.24
CA THR A 48 -22.34 0.30 1.88
C THR A 48 -21.29 -0.80 1.85
N THR A 49 -21.53 -1.84 1.06
CA THR A 49 -20.61 -2.97 0.85
C THR A 49 -19.76 -2.81 -0.41
N SER A 50 -20.20 -1.95 -1.34
CA SER A 50 -19.51 -1.66 -2.60
C SER A 50 -18.39 -0.64 -2.38
N GLU A 51 -17.16 -1.03 -2.75
CA GLU A 51 -15.98 -0.17 -2.65
C GLU A 51 -16.08 1.05 -3.56
N PHE A 52 -16.59 0.86 -4.79
CA PHE A 52 -16.85 1.94 -5.74
C PHE A 52 -17.83 2.99 -5.17
N ASP A 53 -18.93 2.54 -4.57
CA ASP A 53 -19.91 3.46 -3.97
C ASP A 53 -19.32 4.17 -2.76
N ARG A 54 -18.52 3.47 -1.95
CA ARG A 54 -17.81 4.04 -0.81
C ARG A 54 -16.89 5.18 -1.26
N GLU A 55 -16.11 4.95 -2.32
CA GLU A 55 -15.21 5.95 -2.90
C GLU A 55 -15.99 7.17 -3.41
N LYS A 56 -17.09 6.96 -4.14
CA LYS A 56 -17.93 8.08 -4.66
C LYS A 56 -18.63 8.85 -3.55
N LEU A 57 -19.06 8.18 -2.48
CA LEU A 57 -19.63 8.85 -1.31
C LEU A 57 -18.56 9.66 -0.55
N GLN A 58 -17.34 9.14 -0.44
CA GLN A 58 -16.20 9.87 0.14
C GLN A 58 -15.83 11.11 -0.67
N GLU A 59 -15.79 11.03 -2.01
CA GLU A 59 -15.58 12.20 -2.87
C GLU A 59 -16.63 13.30 -2.62
N ARG A 60 -17.90 12.91 -2.48
CA ARG A 60 -19.00 13.85 -2.20
C ARG A 60 -18.88 14.45 -0.80
N LEU A 61 -18.55 13.63 0.19
CA LEU A 61 -18.30 14.08 1.56
C LEU A 61 -17.15 15.10 1.61
N ALA A 62 -16.05 14.82 0.90
CA ALA A 62 -14.89 15.69 0.82
C ALA A 62 -15.23 17.04 0.16
N LYS A 63 -15.98 17.02 -0.96
CA LYS A 63 -16.46 18.25 -1.63
C LYS A 63 -17.37 19.09 -0.75
N LEU A 64 -18.25 18.47 0.04
CA LEU A 64 -19.15 19.17 0.97
C LEU A 64 -18.43 19.71 2.20
N SER A 65 -17.36 19.04 2.64
CA SER A 65 -16.57 19.44 3.81
C SER A 65 -15.39 20.37 3.44
N GLY A 66 -15.28 20.78 2.17
CA GLY A 66 -14.20 21.67 1.69
C GLY A 66 -12.81 21.03 1.61
N GLY A 67 -12.70 19.71 1.73
CA GLY A 67 -11.44 18.98 1.91
C GLY A 67 -11.02 18.16 0.69
N VAL A 68 -10.88 18.78 -0.49
CA VAL A 68 -10.33 18.10 -1.68
C VAL A 68 -8.98 18.70 -2.03
N ALA A 69 -7.92 17.93 -1.83
CA ALA A 69 -6.57 18.24 -2.31
C ALA A 69 -6.29 17.46 -3.60
N VAL A 70 -5.64 18.09 -4.58
CA VAL A 70 -5.24 17.46 -5.84
C VAL A 70 -3.73 17.57 -5.98
N ILE A 71 -3.04 16.43 -6.10
CA ILE A 71 -1.60 16.38 -6.36
C ILE A 71 -1.41 16.22 -7.88
N LYS A 72 -0.83 17.24 -8.52
CA LYS A 72 -0.47 17.19 -9.95
C LYS A 72 0.98 16.71 -10.09
N VAL A 73 1.15 15.50 -10.60
CA VAL A 73 2.48 14.91 -10.84
C VAL A 73 2.92 15.27 -12.25
N GLY A 74 4.16 15.74 -12.39
CA GLY A 74 4.77 16.05 -13.69
C GLY A 74 6.15 15.42 -13.78
N ALA A 75 6.52 14.93 -14.96
CA ALA A 75 7.84 14.35 -15.25
C ALA A 75 8.25 14.64 -16.70
N ALA A 76 9.53 14.43 -17.03
CA ALA A 76 10.07 14.71 -18.35
C ALA A 76 9.67 13.65 -19.39
N THR A 77 9.46 12.41 -18.96
CA THR A 77 9.03 11.29 -19.82
C THR A 77 7.79 10.60 -19.25
N GLU A 78 7.04 9.90 -20.11
CA GLU A 78 5.84 9.17 -19.68
C GLU A 78 6.17 8.03 -18.70
N THR A 79 7.31 7.37 -18.89
CA THR A 79 7.77 6.30 -17.99
C THR A 79 8.05 6.83 -16.59
N GLU A 80 8.77 7.94 -16.48
CA GLU A 80 9.01 8.60 -15.18
C GLU A 80 7.72 9.12 -14.55
N LEU A 81 6.80 9.65 -15.37
CA LEU A 81 5.50 10.13 -14.90
C LEU A 81 4.72 9.00 -14.23
N LYS A 82 4.69 7.82 -14.86
CA LYS A 82 4.00 6.64 -14.33
C LYS A 82 4.63 6.18 -13.02
N GLU A 83 5.95 6.04 -12.97
CA GLU A 83 6.68 5.62 -11.77
C GLU A 83 6.48 6.61 -10.61
N MET A 84 6.62 7.91 -10.87
CA MET A 84 6.45 8.93 -9.82
C MET A 84 5.00 9.04 -9.35
N LYS A 85 4.03 8.84 -10.26
CA LYS A 85 2.61 8.76 -9.89
C LYS A 85 2.36 7.58 -8.95
N LEU A 86 2.82 6.37 -9.30
CA LEU A 86 2.65 5.18 -8.46
C LEU A 86 3.28 5.37 -7.07
N ARG A 87 4.47 5.95 -7.01
CA ARG A 87 5.14 6.25 -5.73
C ARG A 87 4.33 7.21 -4.84
N ILE A 88 3.68 8.20 -5.44
CA ILE A 88 2.82 9.14 -4.71
C ILE A 88 1.53 8.46 -4.24
N GLU A 89 0.96 7.58 -5.06
CA GLU A 89 -0.21 6.77 -4.68
C GLU A 89 0.13 5.83 -3.50
N ASP A 90 1.29 5.18 -3.53
CA ASP A 90 1.78 4.35 -2.43
C ASP A 90 2.00 5.16 -1.14
N ALA A 91 2.62 6.34 -1.24
CA ALA A 91 2.81 7.23 -0.08
C ALA A 91 1.47 7.70 0.53
N LEU A 92 0.48 8.00 -0.32
CA LEU A 92 -0.87 8.36 0.13
C LEU A 92 -1.53 7.20 0.87
N ASN A 93 -1.44 5.98 0.33
CA ASN A 93 -2.00 4.78 0.94
C ASN A 93 -1.32 4.44 2.27
N ALA A 94 0.01 4.54 2.33
CA ALA A 94 0.78 4.36 3.56
C ALA A 94 0.38 5.38 4.64
N THR A 95 0.23 6.65 4.26
CA THR A 95 -0.21 7.72 5.20
C THR A 95 -1.62 7.46 5.72
N ARG A 96 -2.55 7.03 4.87
CA ARG A 96 -3.90 6.64 5.28
C ARG A 96 -3.86 5.49 6.28
N ALA A 97 -3.10 4.44 5.98
CA ALA A 97 -2.92 3.28 6.86
C ALA A 97 -2.29 3.65 8.21
N ALA A 98 -1.34 4.59 8.21
CA ALA A 98 -0.71 5.10 9.42
C ALA A 98 -1.68 5.89 10.31
N VAL A 99 -2.59 6.67 9.71
CA VAL A 99 -3.64 7.38 10.45
C VAL A 99 -4.66 6.42 11.07
N GLU A 100 -4.93 5.28 10.43
CA GLU A 100 -5.90 4.30 10.90
C GLU A 100 -5.39 3.44 12.07
N GLU A 101 -4.20 2.84 11.94
CA GLU A 101 -3.68 1.86 12.92
C GLU A 101 -2.37 2.31 13.61
N GLY A 102 -1.85 3.49 13.29
CA GLY A 102 -0.60 4.00 13.84
C GLY A 102 0.66 3.56 13.08
N ILE A 103 1.82 3.85 13.68
CA ILE A 103 3.14 3.65 13.10
C ILE A 103 4.02 2.78 14.00
N VAL A 104 5.00 2.11 13.38
CA VAL A 104 6.03 1.30 14.05
C VAL A 104 7.41 1.58 13.45
N ALA A 105 8.47 1.14 14.14
CA ALA A 105 9.83 1.19 13.64
C ALA A 105 9.97 0.41 12.33
N GLY A 106 10.38 1.11 11.26
CA GLY A 106 10.42 0.57 9.92
C GLY A 106 11.64 -0.30 9.63
N GLY A 107 11.88 -0.56 8.35
CA GLY A 107 13.06 -1.31 7.89
C GLY A 107 13.07 -2.78 8.35
N GLY A 108 11.89 -3.35 8.64
CA GLY A 108 11.75 -4.69 9.21
C GLY A 108 12.03 -4.78 10.71
N THR A 109 12.41 -3.67 11.37
CA THR A 109 12.74 -3.63 12.80
C THR A 109 11.57 -4.06 13.67
N ALA A 110 10.35 -3.62 13.36
CA ALA A 110 9.15 -4.05 14.08
C ALA A 110 8.94 -5.58 14.07
N LEU A 111 9.26 -6.24 12.95
CA LEU A 111 9.14 -7.70 12.83
C LEU A 111 10.25 -8.44 13.60
N ALA A 112 11.45 -7.86 13.64
CA ALA A 112 12.53 -8.41 14.47
C ALA A 112 12.23 -8.30 15.98
N ASN A 113 11.62 -7.19 16.41
CA ASN A 113 11.29 -6.95 17.82
C ASN A 113 10.26 -7.93 18.39
N VAL A 114 9.44 -8.56 17.55
CA VAL A 114 8.44 -9.55 18.00
C VAL A 114 8.99 -10.98 18.08
N ILE A 115 10.22 -11.22 17.61
CA ILE A 115 10.86 -12.55 17.63
C ILE A 115 10.85 -13.18 19.04
N PRO A 116 11.23 -12.47 20.14
CA PRO A 116 11.21 -13.06 21.48
C PRO A 116 9.82 -13.53 21.89
N ALA A 117 8.79 -12.73 21.63
CA ALA A 117 7.40 -13.07 21.97
C ALA A 117 6.90 -14.33 21.22
N VAL A 118 7.34 -14.53 19.98
CA VAL A 118 7.02 -15.76 19.22
C VAL A 118 7.85 -16.95 19.72
N ALA A 119 9.10 -16.73 20.15
CA ALA A 119 9.98 -17.77 20.65
C ALA A 119 9.50 -18.34 21.99
N ASP A 120 8.89 -17.50 22.84
CA ASP A 120 8.34 -17.86 24.14
C ASP A 120 7.08 -18.73 24.07
N LEU A 121 6.51 -18.95 22.88
CA LEU A 121 5.37 -19.84 22.69
C LEU A 121 5.76 -21.30 22.98
N GLU A 122 5.19 -21.88 24.04
CA GLU A 122 5.34 -23.28 24.41
C GLU A 122 4.51 -24.19 23.50
N LEU A 123 5.16 -24.73 22.46
CA LEU A 123 4.56 -25.63 21.47
C LEU A 123 5.36 -26.93 21.38
N THR A 124 4.72 -28.02 20.93
CA THR A 124 5.35 -29.35 20.82
C THR A 124 5.13 -29.97 19.45
N GLY A 125 5.95 -30.96 19.08
CA GLY A 125 5.82 -31.66 17.80
C GLY A 125 5.89 -30.72 16.59
N ASP A 126 5.00 -30.93 15.62
CA ASP A 126 4.95 -30.17 14.37
C ASP A 126 4.58 -28.69 14.57
N GLU A 127 3.85 -28.35 15.62
CA GLU A 127 3.53 -26.96 15.96
C GLU A 127 4.80 -26.16 16.33
N ALA A 128 5.75 -26.80 17.03
CA ALA A 128 7.04 -26.20 17.33
C ALA A 128 7.87 -25.96 16.07
N THR A 129 7.79 -26.88 15.10
CA THR A 129 8.40 -26.70 13.76
C THR A 129 7.77 -25.51 13.04
N GLY A 130 6.44 -25.39 13.07
CA GLY A 130 5.70 -24.24 12.51
C GLY A 130 6.15 -22.91 13.10
N ARG A 131 6.28 -22.82 14.43
CA ARG A 131 6.83 -21.65 15.11
C ARG A 131 8.25 -21.32 14.63
N ASN A 132 9.13 -22.31 14.49
CA ASN A 132 10.50 -22.10 14.03
C ASN A 132 10.56 -21.58 12.58
N ILE A 133 9.63 -21.98 11.71
CA ILE A 133 9.47 -21.42 10.35
C ILE A 133 9.14 -19.92 10.43
N VAL A 134 8.19 -19.54 11.29
CA VAL A 134 7.81 -18.14 11.47
C VAL A 134 8.97 -17.32 12.06
N LEU A 135 9.65 -17.83 13.08
CA LEU A 135 10.82 -17.16 13.67
C LEU A 135 11.89 -16.85 12.62
N ARG A 136 12.14 -17.79 11.71
CA ARG A 136 13.07 -17.57 10.61
C ARG A 136 12.55 -16.53 9.61
N ALA A 137 11.28 -16.62 9.24
CA ALA A 137 10.67 -15.73 8.24
C ALA A 137 10.62 -14.26 8.70
N LEU A 138 10.45 -14.00 10.00
CA LEU A 138 10.43 -12.64 10.56
C LEU A 138 11.74 -11.87 10.36
N GLU A 139 12.86 -12.57 10.17
CA GLU A 139 14.16 -11.96 9.90
C GLU A 139 14.33 -11.51 8.44
N GLU A 140 13.63 -12.15 7.50
CA GLU A 140 13.89 -12.01 6.07
C GLU A 140 13.70 -10.57 5.55
N PRO A 141 12.74 -9.75 6.01
CA PRO A 141 12.64 -8.36 5.58
C PRO A 141 13.90 -7.53 5.88
N VAL A 142 14.44 -7.65 7.10
CA VAL A 142 15.69 -6.95 7.49
C VAL A 142 16.86 -7.49 6.67
N ARG A 143 16.95 -8.83 6.50
CA ARG A 143 18.00 -9.48 5.71
C ARG A 143 18.02 -8.97 4.27
N GLN A 144 16.86 -8.89 3.65
CA GLN A 144 16.72 -8.49 2.25
C GLN A 144 17.05 -7.01 2.07
N ILE A 145 16.61 -6.15 2.99
CA ILE A 145 16.93 -4.71 2.96
C ILE A 145 18.44 -4.51 3.11
N ALA A 146 19.07 -5.16 4.09
CA ALA A 146 20.51 -5.08 4.29
C ALA A 146 21.30 -5.60 3.07
N HIS A 147 20.88 -6.74 2.51
CA HIS A 147 21.51 -7.31 1.31
C HIS A 147 21.41 -6.38 0.11
N ASN A 148 20.24 -5.77 -0.13
CA ASN A 148 20.04 -4.80 -1.23
C ASN A 148 20.88 -3.53 -1.04
N ALA A 149 21.22 -3.18 0.20
CA ALA A 149 22.11 -2.09 0.55
C ALA A 149 23.60 -2.48 0.56
N GLY A 150 23.94 -3.74 0.25
CA GLY A 150 25.34 -4.22 0.20
C GLY A 150 25.92 -4.63 1.56
N PHE A 151 25.10 -4.86 2.57
CA PHE A 151 25.50 -5.31 3.90
C PHE A 151 25.17 -6.79 4.14
N GLU A 152 25.92 -7.43 5.04
CA GLU A 152 25.69 -8.81 5.42
C GLU A 152 24.48 -8.92 6.37
N GLY A 153 23.33 -9.32 5.84
CA GLY A 153 22.07 -9.34 6.58
C GLY A 153 22.10 -10.19 7.85
N SER A 154 22.88 -11.27 7.88
CA SER A 154 23.02 -12.11 9.08
C SER A 154 23.66 -11.35 10.26
N ILE A 155 24.64 -10.49 9.98
CA ILE A 155 25.31 -9.66 11.00
C ILE A 155 24.35 -8.57 11.49
N VAL A 156 23.60 -7.95 10.57
CA VAL A 156 22.61 -6.93 10.91
C VAL A 156 21.54 -7.52 11.83
N ILE A 157 20.97 -8.68 11.49
CA ILE A 157 19.94 -9.33 12.31
C ILE A 157 20.48 -9.72 13.69
N ASP A 158 21.67 -10.30 13.77
CA ASP A 158 22.26 -10.72 15.04
C ASP A 158 22.44 -9.53 16.00
N ARG A 159 22.91 -8.40 15.48
CA ARG A 159 23.00 -7.16 16.26
C ARG A 159 21.62 -6.60 16.61
N LEU A 160 20.65 -6.67 15.70
CA LEU A 160 19.30 -6.14 15.91
C LEU A 160 18.55 -6.89 17.03
N LYS A 161 18.71 -8.21 17.11
CA LYS A 161 18.10 -9.04 18.17
C LYS A 161 18.59 -8.68 19.58
N ASN A 162 19.80 -8.13 19.68
CA ASN A 162 20.41 -7.71 20.94
C ASN A 162 20.29 -6.19 21.19
N ALA A 163 19.65 -5.45 20.29
CA ALA A 163 19.45 -4.01 20.40
C ALA A 163 18.19 -3.68 21.22
N GLU A 164 18.16 -2.46 21.77
CA GLU A 164 16.96 -1.96 22.45
C GLU A 164 15.79 -1.78 21.45
N VAL A 165 14.57 -2.00 21.93
CA VAL A 165 13.35 -1.85 21.11
C VAL A 165 13.28 -0.43 20.55
N GLY A 166 13.16 -0.33 19.22
CA GLY A 166 13.12 0.93 18.49
C GLY A 166 14.46 1.33 17.86
N THR A 167 15.57 0.73 18.30
CA THR A 167 16.85 0.83 17.60
C THR A 167 16.85 -0.10 16.39
N GLY A 168 17.28 0.41 15.24
CA GLY A 168 17.37 -0.37 14.01
C GLY A 168 18.53 0.05 13.12
N PHE A 169 18.64 -0.62 11.98
CA PHE A 169 19.69 -0.37 11.00
C PHE A 169 19.16 0.50 9.87
N ASN A 170 19.70 1.70 9.73
CA ASN A 170 19.43 2.56 8.58
C ASN A 170 20.25 2.07 7.39
N ALA A 171 19.63 1.32 6.49
CA ALA A 171 20.29 0.75 5.33
C ALA A 171 20.76 1.78 4.29
N ALA A 172 20.25 3.02 4.34
CA ALA A 172 20.68 4.09 3.44
C ALA A 172 22.03 4.71 3.87
N THR A 173 22.28 4.79 5.19
CA THR A 173 23.51 5.38 5.74
C THR A 173 24.50 4.35 6.29
N GLY A 174 24.02 3.15 6.62
CA GLY A 174 24.79 2.11 7.30
C GLY A 174 24.89 2.28 8.82
N GLU A 175 24.09 3.17 9.41
CA GLU A 175 24.17 3.54 10.83
C GLU A 175 23.08 2.87 11.68
N TRP A 176 23.36 2.75 12.98
CA TRP A 176 22.41 2.24 13.97
C TRP A 176 21.75 3.40 14.69
N VAL A 177 20.44 3.53 14.53
CA VAL A 177 19.69 4.72 14.93
C VAL A 177 18.41 4.33 15.63
N ASN A 178 17.82 5.27 16.37
CA ASN A 178 16.41 5.17 16.75
C ASN A 178 15.57 5.39 15.48
N MET A 179 14.86 4.35 15.05
CA MET A 179 14.15 4.35 13.77
C MET A 179 13.03 5.40 13.73
N ILE A 180 12.35 5.62 14.85
CA ILE A 180 11.24 6.58 14.92
C ILE A 180 11.77 8.01 14.92
N GLU A 181 12.83 8.28 15.69
CA GLU A 181 13.45 9.61 15.74
C GLU A 181 14.06 10.01 14.41
N GLU A 182 14.66 9.05 13.69
CA GLU A 182 15.21 9.25 12.34
C GLU A 182 14.11 9.32 11.25
N GLY A 183 12.85 9.01 11.61
CA GLY A 183 11.72 9.04 10.68
C GLY A 183 11.61 7.82 9.75
N ILE A 184 12.33 6.74 10.05
CA ILE A 184 12.20 5.45 9.36
C ILE A 184 11.05 4.66 10.00
N ILE A 185 9.84 4.98 9.57
CA ILE A 185 8.60 4.46 10.14
C ILE A 185 7.78 3.74 9.08
N ASP A 186 7.10 2.68 9.50
CA ASP A 186 6.15 1.93 8.67
C ASP A 186 4.76 1.93 9.32
N PRO A 187 3.66 1.94 8.52
CA PRO A 187 2.32 1.80 9.06
C PRO A 187 2.10 0.41 9.70
N VAL A 188 1.51 0.37 10.89
CA VAL A 188 1.20 -0.88 11.62
C VAL A 188 0.38 -1.83 10.74
N LYS A 189 -0.67 -1.29 10.11
CA LYS A 189 -1.59 -2.03 9.23
C LYS A 189 -0.86 -2.75 8.11
N VAL A 190 0.17 -2.14 7.53
CA VAL A 190 0.93 -2.72 6.41
C VAL A 190 1.79 -3.88 6.89
N SER A 191 2.56 -3.68 7.96
CA SER A 191 3.40 -4.74 8.53
C SER A 191 2.58 -5.96 8.98
N ARG A 192 1.46 -5.73 9.66
CA ARG A 192 0.53 -6.78 10.10
C ARG A 192 -0.10 -7.51 8.92
N SER A 193 -0.67 -6.77 7.98
CA SER A 193 -1.35 -7.34 6.80
C SER A 193 -0.38 -8.15 5.94
N ALA A 194 0.84 -7.66 5.74
CA ALA A 194 1.86 -8.36 4.97
C ALA A 194 2.20 -9.72 5.60
N LEU A 195 2.44 -9.76 6.91
CA LEU A 195 2.73 -11.01 7.63
C LEU A 195 1.54 -11.99 7.59
N GLN A 196 0.32 -11.50 7.84
CA GLN A 196 -0.89 -12.32 7.85
C GLN A 196 -1.18 -12.94 6.47
N ASN A 197 -1.07 -12.15 5.40
CA ASN A 197 -1.28 -12.63 4.04
C ASN A 197 -0.18 -13.61 3.62
N ALA A 198 1.08 -13.34 3.94
CA ALA A 198 2.19 -14.25 3.66
C ALA A 198 2.01 -15.60 4.37
N ALA A 199 1.67 -15.58 5.67
CA ALA A 199 1.40 -16.78 6.43
C ALA A 199 0.18 -17.55 5.90
N SER A 200 -0.87 -16.85 5.47
CA SER A 200 -2.08 -17.46 4.90
C SER A 200 -1.80 -18.21 3.59
N VAL A 201 -0.97 -17.66 2.71
CA VAL A 201 -0.63 -18.32 1.44
C VAL A 201 0.38 -19.45 1.68
N ALA A 202 1.38 -19.23 2.53
CA ALA A 202 2.40 -20.23 2.83
C ALA A 202 1.81 -21.49 3.48
N SER A 203 0.86 -21.35 4.41
CA SER A 203 0.20 -22.50 5.05
C SER A 203 -0.58 -23.35 4.05
N LEU A 204 -1.29 -22.73 3.10
CA LEU A 204 -1.98 -23.44 2.02
C LEU A 204 -0.99 -24.24 1.16
N ILE A 205 0.15 -23.62 0.78
CA ILE A 205 1.18 -24.29 -0.02
C ILE A 205 1.78 -25.48 0.75
N LEU A 206 2.11 -25.31 2.03
CA LEU A 206 2.70 -26.38 2.85
C LEU A 206 1.79 -27.60 3.01
N THR A 207 0.48 -27.41 2.92
CA THR A 207 -0.52 -28.49 2.99
C THR A 207 -0.93 -29.06 1.62
N THR A 208 -0.31 -28.61 0.53
CA THR A 208 -0.65 -29.04 -0.83
C THR A 208 0.04 -30.37 -1.15
N GLU A 209 -0.71 -31.47 -1.12
CA GLU A 209 -0.21 -32.81 -1.46
C GLU A 209 -0.17 -33.10 -2.97
N SER A 210 -1.04 -32.45 -3.76
CA SER A 210 -1.11 -32.68 -5.20
C SER A 210 -1.62 -31.45 -5.96
N VAL A 211 -1.21 -31.35 -7.23
CA VAL A 211 -1.60 -30.26 -8.14
C VAL A 211 -2.06 -30.87 -9.46
N VAL A 212 -3.24 -30.43 -9.94
CA VAL A 212 -3.74 -30.76 -11.28
C VAL A 212 -3.51 -29.56 -12.19
N ALA A 213 -2.67 -29.73 -13.22
CA ALA A 213 -2.30 -28.67 -14.14
C ALA A 213 -2.55 -29.09 -15.60
N ASN A 214 -2.71 -28.09 -16.48
CA ASN A 214 -2.80 -28.33 -17.90
C ASN A 214 -1.46 -28.86 -18.44
N LYS A 215 -1.51 -29.81 -19.37
CA LYS A 215 -0.32 -30.28 -20.07
C LYS A 215 0.29 -29.11 -20.88
N PRO A 216 1.60 -28.85 -20.78
CA PRO A 216 2.25 -27.83 -21.60
C PRO A 216 2.00 -28.09 -23.09
N GLU A 217 1.65 -27.04 -23.82
CA GLU A 217 1.55 -27.13 -25.27
C GLU A 217 2.93 -27.44 -25.87
N PRO A 218 3.02 -28.29 -26.91
CA PRO A 218 4.28 -28.51 -27.60
C PRO A 218 4.77 -27.19 -28.20
N ALA A 219 6.07 -26.92 -28.04
CA ALA A 219 6.69 -25.75 -28.67
C ALA A 219 6.37 -25.74 -30.17
N SER A 220 5.84 -24.62 -30.66
CA SER A 220 5.58 -24.46 -32.09
C SER A 220 6.87 -24.73 -32.87
N PRO A 221 6.84 -25.50 -33.98
CA PRO A 221 8.01 -25.71 -34.80
C PRO A 221 8.61 -24.35 -35.15
N ALA A 222 9.90 -24.17 -34.89
CA ALA A 222 10.61 -23.00 -35.39
C ALA A 222 10.32 -22.89 -36.90
N PRO A 223 9.95 -21.70 -37.42
CA PRO A 223 9.68 -21.55 -38.83
C PRO A 223 10.88 -22.09 -39.60
N ALA A 224 10.61 -23.04 -40.51
CA ALA A 224 11.65 -23.62 -41.34
C ALA A 224 12.38 -22.45 -42.02
N MET A 225 13.68 -22.30 -41.75
CA MET A 225 14.50 -21.36 -42.51
C MET A 225 14.38 -21.76 -43.98
N ASP A 226 13.86 -20.84 -44.79
CA ASP A 226 13.70 -21.02 -46.22
C ASP A 226 15.08 -21.32 -46.83
N PRO A 227 15.27 -22.50 -47.46
CA PRO A 227 16.51 -22.86 -48.16
C PRO A 227 16.90 -21.85 -49.26
N SER A 228 15.99 -20.99 -49.70
CA SER A 228 16.24 -19.94 -50.70
C SER A 228 17.22 -18.85 -50.23
N MET A 229 17.42 -18.70 -48.92
CA MET A 229 18.32 -17.68 -48.33
C MET A 229 19.79 -18.10 -48.22
N MET A 230 20.15 -19.34 -48.55
CA MET A 230 21.54 -19.84 -48.52
C MET A 230 22.23 -19.92 -49.90
N GLY A 231 21.56 -19.45 -50.95
CA GLY A 231 22.02 -19.55 -52.35
C GLY A 231 22.71 -18.31 -52.91
N GLY A 232 23.49 -17.57 -52.12
CA GLY A 232 24.01 -16.26 -52.53
C GLY A 232 25.37 -15.87 -51.96
N MET A 233 26.35 -16.77 -51.94
CA MET A 233 27.77 -16.41 -51.80
C MET A 233 28.65 -17.49 -52.46
N MET A 234 28.89 -17.31 -53.76
CA MET A 234 30.17 -17.64 -54.38
C MET A 234 30.95 -16.33 -54.58
#